data_AF-A0A7J6KWL5-F1
#
_entry.id   AF-A0A7J6KWL5-F1
#
_cell.length_a   1.000
_cell.length_b   1.000
_cell.length_c   1.000
_cell.angle_alpha   90.00
_cell.angle_beta   90.00
_cell.angle_gamma   90.00
#
_symmetry.space_group_name_H-M   'P 1'
#
loop_
_entity.id
_entity.type
_entity.pdbx_description
1 polymer ?
#
loop_
_entity_poly.entity_id
_entity_poly.type
_entity_poly.pdbx_seq_one_letter_code
_entity_poly.pdbx_strand_id
1 'polypeptide(L)'
;MPRFEKGDEPFFVAKVESTCCLCKGIVEEGSPTFPIRFSPEKPTRYLWAHLECARADGGGVLPDAPVCKHWKFHGRCLYKEKCFFSHPPEVLEEYNRKQAEIEENGGRKRNRGPGKRNKVQNYSRAFVFRRFLIDTYGIEFLRGGSGVIDVAGGKGEVGFELKNLNDIEATNVDPRPMDLRKFVKKYEWDIYNRNPLWRKYQTTYSKDSEPSQPRHIRAFFDPPLTDWAAAISRGEETAANVACVEANRAWFDEHLDKAKRIKWMRQGHEEFCELSNNCTTDDTSTDDPDLPGRKTATKPGAVKFKQPATPPPEYDSIDDLETALKVLADASIVVGLHSDQATERIVDFALEAGKPFAVVPCCVYQKCFPDRKLSDGRLVNTYDEFIEYLCSKDPRIQTQQLGFDGRNVAVFIPTPME
;
A
#
# COMPACT_ATOMS: atom_id res chain seq x y z
N MET A 1 21.79 -4.95 -6.29
CA MET A 1 22.70 -4.07 -7.05
C MET A 1 24.03 -4.78 -7.13
N PRO A 2 24.74 -4.68 -8.27
CA PRO A 2 26.10 -5.23 -8.36
C PRO A 2 26.94 -4.61 -7.23
N ARG A 3 27.70 -5.44 -6.51
CA ARG A 3 28.81 -4.92 -5.72
C ARG A 3 29.88 -4.60 -6.74
N PHE A 4 30.08 -3.33 -7.05
CA PHE A 4 31.25 -2.91 -7.82
C PHE A 4 32.42 -2.89 -6.85
N GLU A 5 33.42 -3.74 -7.08
CA GLU A 5 34.67 -3.65 -6.32
C GLU A 5 35.50 -2.49 -6.85
N LYS A 6 36.44 -2.01 -6.04
CA LYS A 6 37.28 -0.85 -6.39
C LYS A 6 38.23 -1.25 -7.52
N GLY A 7 37.86 -0.96 -8.76
CA GLY A 7 38.62 -1.30 -9.96
C GLY A 7 37.76 -1.82 -11.13
N ASP A 8 36.52 -2.23 -10.88
CA ASP A 8 35.59 -2.65 -11.93
C ASP A 8 35.00 -1.42 -12.65
N GLU A 9 34.88 -1.50 -13.97
CA GLU A 9 34.15 -0.49 -14.74
C GLU A 9 32.66 -0.59 -14.41
N PRO A 10 32.04 0.43 -13.79
CA PRO A 10 30.75 0.23 -13.14
C PRO A 10 29.59 0.48 -14.10
N PHE A 11 28.95 -0.60 -14.58
CA PHE A 11 27.79 -0.55 -15.46
C PHE A 11 26.58 -1.29 -14.88
N PHE A 12 25.38 -0.90 -15.33
CA PHE A 12 24.14 -1.58 -14.99
C PHE A 12 23.68 -2.47 -16.14
N VAL A 13 23.08 -3.60 -15.82
CA VAL A 13 22.45 -4.47 -16.82
C VAL A 13 20.99 -4.06 -16.98
N ALA A 14 20.58 -3.77 -18.22
CA ALA A 14 19.19 -3.45 -18.55
C ALA A 14 18.27 -4.60 -18.14
N LYS A 15 17.19 -4.27 -17.41
CA LYS A 15 16.19 -5.25 -16.95
C LYS A 15 14.92 -5.29 -17.80
N VAL A 16 14.79 -4.33 -18.72
CA VAL A 16 13.68 -4.20 -19.65
C VAL A 16 14.19 -3.49 -20.90
N GLU A 17 13.57 -3.76 -22.04
CA GLU A 17 13.82 -3.01 -23.26
C GLU A 17 13.50 -1.52 -23.04
N SER A 18 14.42 -0.65 -23.47
CA SER A 18 14.25 0.80 -23.35
C SER A 18 14.94 1.54 -24.50
N THR A 19 14.80 2.88 -24.54
CA THR A 19 15.44 3.70 -25.57
C THR A 19 16.63 4.44 -24.97
N CYS A 20 17.79 4.33 -25.61
CA CYS A 20 19.00 5.04 -25.22
C CYS A 20 18.79 6.56 -25.33
N CYS A 21 19.09 7.29 -24.26
CA CYS A 21 18.87 8.73 -24.23
C CYS A 21 19.79 9.52 -25.17
N LEU A 22 20.94 8.95 -25.56
CA LEU A 22 21.95 9.56 -26.43
C LEU A 22 21.68 9.23 -27.91
N CYS A 23 21.83 7.98 -28.32
CA CYS A 23 21.70 7.58 -29.73
C CYS A 23 20.26 7.33 -30.21
N LYS A 24 19.28 7.31 -29.30
CA LYS A 24 17.87 6.96 -29.57
C LYS A 24 17.62 5.53 -30.07
N GLY A 25 18.65 4.69 -30.11
CA GLY A 25 18.53 3.25 -30.38
C GLY A 25 17.89 2.46 -29.24
N ILE A 26 17.51 1.22 -29.53
CA ILE A 26 16.94 0.29 -28.54
C ILE A 26 18.06 -0.27 -27.66
N VAL A 27 17.82 -0.30 -26.36
CA VAL A 27 18.61 -0.98 -25.34
C VAL A 27 17.87 -2.26 -25.00
N GLU A 28 18.40 -3.40 -25.41
CA GLU A 28 17.79 -4.71 -25.16
C GLU A 28 17.95 -5.13 -23.69
N GLU A 29 17.05 -5.98 -23.20
CA GLU A 29 17.20 -6.61 -21.89
C GLU A 29 18.53 -7.39 -21.82
N GLY A 30 19.27 -7.28 -20.72
CA GLY A 30 20.60 -7.87 -20.57
C GLY A 30 21.76 -6.98 -21.07
N SER A 31 21.49 -5.91 -21.80
CA SER A 31 22.55 -5.02 -22.31
C SER A 31 23.21 -4.17 -21.20
N PRO A 32 24.52 -3.87 -21.30
CA PRO A 32 25.20 -2.97 -20.39
C PRO A 32 24.78 -1.50 -20.63
N THR A 33 24.50 -0.79 -19.55
CA THR A 33 23.92 0.55 -19.54
C THR A 33 24.55 1.43 -18.48
N PHE A 34 24.46 2.74 -18.68
CA PHE A 34 24.97 3.73 -17.73
C PHE A 34 23.95 4.87 -17.52
N PRO A 35 23.75 5.35 -16.28
CA PRO A 35 22.87 6.48 -16.01
C PRO A 35 23.60 7.80 -16.28
N ILE A 36 23.05 8.64 -17.18
CA ILE A 36 23.70 9.89 -17.58
C ILE A 36 23.30 11.06 -16.68
N ARG A 37 22.00 11.34 -16.55
CA ARG A 37 21.47 12.48 -15.79
C ARG A 37 20.01 12.28 -15.43
N PHE A 38 19.46 13.16 -14.60
CA PHE A 38 18.02 13.19 -14.36
C PHE A 38 17.26 13.61 -15.63
N SER A 39 16.09 13.02 -15.83
CA SER A 39 15.17 13.45 -16.89
C SER A 39 14.69 14.88 -16.61
N PRO A 40 14.80 15.81 -17.59
CA PRO A 40 14.25 17.15 -17.46
C PRO A 40 12.72 17.15 -17.25
N GLU A 41 12.03 16.20 -17.90
CA GLU A 41 10.57 16.04 -17.78
C GLU A 41 10.15 15.37 -16.47
N LYS A 42 10.95 14.40 -16.00
CA LYS A 42 10.67 13.60 -14.80
C LYS A 42 11.89 13.62 -13.88
N PRO A 43 12.06 14.66 -13.02
CA PRO A 43 13.29 14.88 -12.25
C PRO A 43 13.58 13.81 -11.19
N THR A 44 12.70 12.82 -11.03
CA THR A 44 12.87 11.65 -10.15
C THR A 44 13.38 10.40 -10.86
N ARG A 45 13.59 10.43 -12.19
CA ARG A 45 14.06 9.31 -13.00
C ARG A 45 15.38 9.65 -13.69
N TYR A 46 16.27 8.67 -13.81
CA TYR A 46 17.48 8.78 -14.61
C TYR A 46 17.18 8.52 -16.08
N LEU A 47 17.92 9.20 -16.95
CA LEU A 47 18.07 8.86 -18.35
C LEU A 47 19.21 7.85 -18.49
N TRP A 48 18.91 6.74 -19.14
CA TRP A 48 19.85 5.64 -19.35
C TRP A 48 20.36 5.65 -20.79
N ALA A 49 21.62 5.29 -20.98
CA ALA A 49 22.24 5.09 -22.28
C ALA A 49 22.90 3.71 -22.35
N HIS A 50 23.18 3.23 -23.57
CA HIS A 50 24.16 2.15 -23.76
C HIS A 50 25.49 2.56 -23.11
N LEU A 51 26.20 1.59 -22.54
CA LEU A 51 27.50 1.84 -21.91
C LEU A 51 28.47 2.55 -22.87
N GLU A 52 28.55 2.08 -24.12
CA GLU A 52 29.42 2.67 -25.14
C GLU A 52 28.99 4.09 -25.54
N CYS A 53 27.69 4.37 -25.59
CA CYS A 53 27.22 5.73 -25.84
C CYS A 53 27.61 6.67 -24.69
N ALA A 54 27.55 6.20 -23.44
CA ALA A 54 27.99 6.98 -22.29
C ALA A 54 29.50 7.25 -22.33
N ARG A 55 30.30 6.25 -22.70
CA ARG A 55 31.75 6.39 -22.87
C ARG A 55 32.10 7.38 -23.98
N ALA A 56 31.37 7.33 -25.10
CA ALA A 56 31.55 8.28 -26.20
C ALA A 56 31.20 9.72 -25.79
N ASP A 57 30.11 9.91 -25.02
CA ASP A 57 29.69 11.22 -24.48
C ASP A 57 30.73 11.80 -23.51
N GLY A 58 31.38 10.95 -22.71
CA GLY A 58 32.48 11.31 -21.81
C GLY A 58 33.86 11.45 -22.45
N GLY A 59 33.96 11.44 -23.79
CA GLY A 59 35.24 11.63 -24.48
C GLY A 59 36.18 10.40 -24.44
N GLY A 60 35.62 9.19 -24.35
CA GLY A 60 36.38 7.94 -24.33
C GLY A 60 36.51 7.32 -22.93
N VAL A 61 36.04 7.99 -21.90
CA VAL A 61 35.92 7.49 -20.52
C VAL A 61 34.47 7.60 -20.05
N LEU A 62 34.08 6.81 -19.04
CA LEU A 62 32.74 6.94 -18.46
C LEU A 62 32.62 8.26 -17.70
N PRO A 63 31.47 8.95 -17.82
CA PRO A 63 31.22 10.17 -17.06
C PRO A 63 31.03 9.87 -15.57
N ASP A 64 31.19 10.90 -14.74
CA ASP A 64 30.93 10.78 -13.30
C ASP A 64 29.50 10.34 -13.02
N ALA A 65 29.33 9.50 -11.99
CA ALA A 65 28.01 9.01 -11.61
C ALA A 65 27.10 10.18 -11.18
N PRO A 66 25.87 10.26 -11.70
CA PRO A 66 24.96 11.35 -11.35
C PRO A 66 24.57 11.28 -9.87
N VAL A 67 24.10 12.41 -9.33
CA VAL A 67 23.69 12.52 -7.92
C VAL A 67 22.66 11.44 -7.56
N CYS A 68 22.86 10.79 -6.43
CA CYS A 68 21.94 9.78 -5.90
C CYS A 68 20.54 10.38 -5.68
N LYS A 69 19.52 9.70 -6.22
CA LYS A 69 18.12 10.08 -6.06
C LYS A 69 17.74 10.18 -4.57
N HIS A 70 18.17 9.21 -3.75
CA HIS A 70 17.85 9.23 -2.32
C HIS A 70 18.55 10.38 -1.59
N TRP A 71 19.81 10.64 -1.92
CA TRP A 71 20.57 11.76 -1.37
C TRP A 71 19.93 13.11 -1.72
N LYS A 72 19.60 13.31 -3.00
CA LYS A 72 18.98 14.54 -3.51
C LYS A 72 17.61 14.83 -2.90
N PHE A 73 16.78 13.81 -2.69
CA PHE A 73 15.38 14.01 -2.29
C PHE A 73 15.09 13.75 -0.81
N HIS A 74 15.97 13.04 -0.10
CA HIS A 74 15.77 12.67 1.31
C HIS A 74 16.94 13.04 2.21
N GLY A 75 18.01 13.65 1.68
CA GLY A 75 19.22 14.00 2.44
C GLY A 75 19.97 12.79 3.02
N ARG A 76 19.57 11.56 2.65
CA ARG A 76 20.15 10.33 3.17
C ARG A 76 20.11 9.21 2.16
N CYS A 77 21.11 8.35 2.18
CA CYS A 77 21.18 7.13 1.39
C CYS A 77 21.61 5.97 2.29
N LEU A 78 20.83 4.88 2.30
CA LEU A 78 21.12 3.69 3.11
C LEU A 78 22.42 2.98 2.70
N TYR A 79 22.85 3.18 1.46
CA TYR A 79 24.11 2.61 0.96
C TYR A 79 25.35 3.40 1.39
N LYS A 80 25.20 4.64 1.91
CA LYS A 80 26.31 5.50 2.37
C LYS A 80 27.44 5.55 1.32
N GLU A 81 28.69 5.34 1.73
CA GLU A 81 29.89 5.30 0.87
C GLU A 81 29.90 4.15 -0.15
N LYS A 82 29.00 3.16 -0.02
CA LYS A 82 28.87 2.02 -0.95
C LYS A 82 27.90 2.32 -2.10
N CYS A 83 27.33 3.51 -2.16
CA CYS A 83 26.41 3.90 -3.23
C CYS A 83 27.20 4.13 -4.52
N PHE A 84 26.73 3.56 -5.63
CA PHE A 84 27.28 3.86 -6.97
C PHE A 84 27.13 5.35 -7.33
N PHE A 85 26.04 5.98 -6.89
CA PHE A 85 25.72 7.36 -7.23
C PHE A 85 26.41 8.34 -6.28
N SER A 86 26.72 9.54 -6.78
CA SER A 86 27.42 10.57 -6.01
C SER A 86 26.56 11.14 -4.86
N HIS A 87 27.22 11.44 -3.73
CA HIS A 87 26.66 12.08 -2.53
C HIS A 87 27.34 13.43 -2.21
N PRO A 88 27.23 14.43 -3.10
CA PRO A 88 27.83 15.74 -2.88
C PRO A 88 27.31 16.43 -1.60
N PRO A 89 28.20 17.03 -0.77
CA PRO A 89 27.81 17.81 0.41
C PRO A 89 26.86 18.98 0.09
N GLU A 90 27.08 19.68 -1.03
CA GLU A 90 26.28 20.84 -1.43
C GLU A 90 24.79 20.50 -1.63
N VAL A 91 24.49 19.27 -2.06
CA VAL A 91 23.12 18.78 -2.22
C VAL A 91 22.47 18.48 -0.86
N LEU A 92 23.25 18.01 0.11
CA LEU A 92 22.78 17.80 1.48
C LEU A 92 22.48 19.13 2.17
N GLU A 93 23.34 20.13 1.99
CA GLU A 93 23.13 21.49 2.50
C GLU A 93 21.85 22.12 1.94
N GLU A 94 21.62 21.99 0.62
CA GLU A 94 20.37 22.44 0.00
C GLU A 94 19.14 21.72 0.56
N TYR A 95 19.23 20.41 0.78
CA TYR A 95 18.15 19.62 1.37
C TYR A 95 17.84 20.07 2.81
N ASN A 96 18.87 20.22 3.65
CA ASN A 96 18.73 20.63 5.04
C ASN A 96 18.13 22.04 5.15
N ARG A 97 18.57 22.99 4.30
CA ARG A 97 17.98 24.32 4.21
C ARG A 97 16.47 24.24 3.92
N LYS A 98 16.06 23.40 2.97
CA LYS A 98 14.64 23.18 2.65
C LYS A 98 13.85 22.53 3.79
N GLN A 99 14.47 21.66 4.59
CA GLN A 99 13.80 21.07 5.76
C GLN A 99 13.62 22.11 6.87
N ALA A 100 14.64 22.90 7.18
CA ALA A 100 14.57 23.98 8.15
C ALA A 100 13.47 25.00 7.80
N GLU A 101 13.35 25.37 6.52
CA GLU A 101 12.24 26.21 6.03
C GLU A 101 10.84 25.57 6.25
N ILE A 102 10.71 24.25 6.17
CA ILE A 102 9.43 23.56 6.40
C ILE A 102 9.10 23.51 7.89
N GLU A 103 10.10 23.25 8.73
CA GLU A 103 9.97 23.23 10.19
C GLU A 103 9.58 24.61 10.74
N GLU A 104 10.23 25.67 10.27
CA GLU A 104 9.89 27.06 10.60
C GLU A 104 8.46 27.43 10.23
N ASN A 105 7.91 26.81 9.17
CA ASN A 105 6.51 26.95 8.75
C ASN A 105 5.53 25.98 9.47
N GLY A 106 5.93 25.42 10.61
CA GLY A 106 5.09 24.49 11.40
C GLY A 106 4.86 23.14 10.73
N GLY A 107 5.84 22.65 9.97
CA GLY A 107 5.76 21.37 9.24
C GLY A 107 4.91 21.41 7.97
N ARG A 108 4.34 22.57 7.62
CA ARG A 108 3.55 22.75 6.40
C ARG A 108 4.48 22.98 5.21
N LYS A 109 4.71 21.92 4.40
CA LYS A 109 5.32 22.07 3.07
C LYS A 109 4.60 23.19 2.30
N ARG A 110 5.34 24.10 1.63
CA ARG A 110 4.72 25.18 0.82
C ARG A 110 3.72 24.56 -0.16
N ASN A 111 2.46 24.99 -0.06
CA ASN A 111 1.39 24.59 -0.99
C ASN A 111 1.86 24.82 -2.45
N ARG A 112 1.48 23.93 -3.36
CA ARG A 112 1.84 23.98 -4.79
C ARG A 112 1.09 25.09 -5.55
N GLY A 113 0.75 26.18 -4.87
CA GLY A 113 -0.15 27.23 -5.31
C GLY A 113 -1.47 27.25 -4.52
N PRO A 114 -2.31 28.28 -4.72
CA PRO A 114 -3.62 28.40 -4.09
C PRO A 114 -4.46 27.15 -4.36
N GLY A 115 -5.06 26.56 -3.32
CA GLY A 115 -5.95 25.40 -3.43
C GLY A 115 -5.29 24.06 -3.73
N LYS A 116 -3.94 23.96 -3.78
CA LYS A 116 -3.23 22.70 -4.06
C LYS A 116 -2.53 22.14 -2.83
N ARG A 117 -3.04 21.03 -2.31
CA ARG A 117 -2.39 20.24 -1.23
C ARG A 117 -1.04 19.70 -1.70
N ASN A 118 -0.13 19.51 -0.74
CA ASN A 118 1.16 18.86 -1.00
C ASN A 118 0.96 17.41 -1.46
N LYS A 119 1.72 16.99 -2.47
CA LYS A 119 1.69 15.60 -2.94
C LYS A 119 2.34 14.70 -1.88
N VAL A 120 1.55 13.88 -1.22
CA VAL A 120 2.03 12.76 -0.38
C VAL A 120 2.53 11.66 -1.31
N GLN A 121 3.76 11.18 -1.11
CA GLN A 121 4.29 10.06 -1.87
C GLN A 121 3.75 8.75 -1.29
N ASN A 122 2.58 8.33 -1.77
CA ASN A 122 1.89 7.10 -1.34
C ASN A 122 2.51 5.80 -1.89
N TYR A 123 3.85 5.72 -1.95
CA TYR A 123 4.54 4.55 -2.51
C TYR A 123 4.76 3.48 -1.44
N SER A 124 4.66 2.22 -1.86
CA SER A 124 5.04 1.04 -1.06
C SER A 124 4.34 0.88 0.29
N ARG A 125 3.18 1.52 0.52
CA ARG A 125 2.42 1.40 1.78
C ARG A 125 2.05 -0.05 2.09
N ALA A 126 1.51 -0.77 1.10
CA ALA A 126 1.17 -2.19 1.22
C ALA A 126 2.40 -3.04 1.56
N PHE A 127 3.53 -2.80 0.88
CA PHE A 127 4.79 -3.47 1.18
C PHE A 127 5.28 -3.20 2.60
N VAL A 128 5.31 -1.93 3.05
CA VAL A 128 5.77 -1.57 4.39
C VAL A 128 4.84 -2.16 5.45
N PHE A 129 3.54 -2.16 5.20
CA PHE A 129 2.56 -2.77 6.08
C PHE A 129 2.72 -4.30 6.14
N ARG A 130 2.86 -4.98 5.00
CA ARG A 130 3.16 -6.42 4.94
C ARG A 130 4.44 -6.76 5.70
N ARG A 131 5.50 -5.98 5.50
CA ARG A 131 6.75 -6.14 6.24
C ARG A 131 6.52 -6.03 7.74
N PHE A 132 5.78 -5.01 8.17
CA PHE A 132 5.43 -4.85 9.58
C PHE A 132 4.69 -6.07 10.11
N LEU A 133 3.69 -6.60 9.38
CA LEU A 133 2.99 -7.83 9.78
C LEU A 133 3.95 -9.01 9.95
N ILE A 134 4.85 -9.21 8.98
CA ILE A 134 5.84 -10.31 9.03
C ILE A 134 6.83 -10.14 10.19
N ASP A 135 7.37 -8.92 10.39
CA ASP A 135 8.32 -8.62 11.45
C ASP A 135 7.67 -8.75 12.85
N THR A 136 6.37 -8.42 12.98
CA THR A 136 5.65 -8.40 14.26
C THR A 136 5.06 -9.75 14.65
N TYR A 137 4.45 -10.48 13.70
CA TYR A 137 3.69 -11.71 13.99
C TYR A 137 4.40 -12.98 13.54
N GLY A 138 5.32 -12.89 12.58
CA GLY A 138 5.96 -14.05 11.96
C GLY A 138 5.06 -14.72 10.91
N ILE A 139 5.70 -15.39 9.95
CA ILE A 139 5.02 -15.97 8.78
C ILE A 139 4.12 -17.14 9.18
N GLU A 140 4.60 -18.03 10.06
CA GLU A 140 3.86 -19.22 10.46
C GLU A 140 2.57 -18.88 11.20
N PHE A 141 2.60 -17.86 12.07
CA PHE A 141 1.39 -17.35 12.71
C PHE A 141 0.41 -16.80 11.68
N LEU A 142 0.87 -15.97 10.75
CA LEU A 142 0.03 -15.38 9.72
C LEU A 142 -0.61 -16.43 8.80
N ARG A 143 0.05 -17.58 8.59
CA ARG A 143 -0.47 -18.74 7.87
C ARG A 143 -1.49 -19.57 8.65
N GLY A 144 -1.62 -19.34 9.95
CA GLY A 144 -2.55 -20.09 10.80
C GLY A 144 -4.01 -19.90 10.40
N GLY A 145 -4.82 -20.93 10.66
CA GLY A 145 -6.25 -20.95 10.40
C GLY A 145 -6.59 -20.61 8.94
N SER A 146 -7.51 -19.68 8.73
CA SER A 146 -7.86 -19.20 7.39
C SER A 146 -6.86 -18.17 6.84
N GLY A 147 -5.88 -17.73 7.63
CA GLY A 147 -4.93 -16.68 7.26
C GLY A 147 -5.40 -15.27 7.65
N VAL A 148 -5.02 -14.28 6.83
CA VAL A 148 -5.20 -12.85 7.13
C VAL A 148 -6.50 -12.30 6.56
N ILE A 149 -7.29 -11.59 7.36
CA ILE A 149 -8.44 -10.82 6.86
C ILE A 149 -8.01 -9.37 6.60
N ASP A 150 -8.01 -8.95 5.34
CA ASP A 150 -7.69 -7.57 4.90
C ASP A 150 -8.99 -6.77 4.70
N VAL A 151 -9.39 -6.04 5.73
CA VAL A 151 -10.65 -5.28 5.74
C VAL A 151 -10.46 -3.92 5.07
N ALA A 152 -11.39 -3.58 4.17
CA ALA A 152 -11.30 -2.40 3.31
C ALA A 152 -10.01 -2.34 2.45
N GLY A 153 -9.46 -3.52 2.09
CA GLY A 153 -8.23 -3.66 1.31
C GLY A 153 -8.33 -3.16 -0.14
N GLY A 154 -9.52 -2.76 -0.58
CA GLY A 154 -9.78 -2.10 -1.84
C GLY A 154 -9.45 -2.93 -3.05
N LYS A 155 -8.37 -2.56 -3.75
CA LYS A 155 -7.95 -3.32 -4.93
C LYS A 155 -7.36 -4.68 -4.58
N GLY A 156 -7.06 -4.94 -3.30
CA GLY A 156 -6.46 -6.18 -2.81
C GLY A 156 -4.93 -6.21 -2.86
N GLU A 157 -4.24 -5.06 -2.74
CA GLU A 157 -2.76 -5.02 -2.83
C GLU A 157 -2.09 -5.79 -1.68
N VAL A 158 -2.54 -5.59 -0.44
CA VAL A 158 -1.97 -6.26 0.74
C VAL A 158 -2.23 -7.76 0.67
N GLY A 159 -3.49 -8.18 0.44
CA GLY A 159 -3.83 -9.58 0.25
C GLY A 159 -3.07 -10.27 -0.90
N PHE A 160 -2.93 -9.59 -2.05
CA PHE A 160 -2.14 -10.12 -3.18
C PHE A 160 -0.68 -10.30 -2.80
N GLU A 161 -0.09 -9.32 -2.12
CA GLU A 161 1.30 -9.33 -1.71
C GLU A 161 1.60 -10.39 -0.64
N LEU A 162 0.68 -10.64 0.30
CA LEU A 162 0.79 -11.71 1.30
C LEU A 162 0.72 -13.10 0.65
N LYS A 163 -0.28 -13.33 -0.20
CA LYS A 163 -0.47 -14.63 -0.86
C LYS A 163 0.68 -14.98 -1.80
N ASN A 164 1.02 -14.07 -2.71
CA ASN A 164 1.92 -14.39 -3.81
C ASN A 164 3.41 -14.27 -3.48
N LEU A 165 3.77 -13.50 -2.45
CA LEU A 165 5.18 -13.31 -2.09
C LEU A 165 5.58 -14.09 -0.83
N ASN A 166 4.59 -14.52 -0.03
CA ASN A 166 4.82 -15.17 1.24
C ASN A 166 4.03 -16.45 1.46
N ASP A 167 3.12 -16.83 0.54
CA ASP A 167 2.24 -17.99 0.71
C ASP A 167 1.47 -17.90 2.04
N ILE A 168 0.93 -16.70 2.29
CA ILE A 168 0.04 -16.39 3.40
C ILE A 168 -1.34 -16.19 2.79
N GLU A 169 -2.28 -17.09 3.09
CA GLU A 169 -3.66 -16.92 2.65
C GLU A 169 -4.22 -15.60 3.17
N ALA A 170 -4.94 -14.89 2.30
CA ALA A 170 -5.55 -13.62 2.62
C ALA A 170 -6.95 -13.53 2.02
N THR A 171 -7.88 -13.02 2.81
CA THR A 171 -9.25 -12.69 2.37
C THR A 171 -9.44 -11.18 2.44
N ASN A 172 -9.61 -10.54 1.29
CA ASN A 172 -10.04 -9.16 1.22
C ASN A 172 -11.53 -9.08 1.60
N VAL A 173 -11.91 -8.21 2.52
CA VAL A 173 -13.32 -7.90 2.83
C VAL A 173 -13.57 -6.45 2.45
N ASP A 174 -14.10 -6.26 1.26
CA ASP A 174 -14.37 -4.93 0.71
C ASP A 174 -15.58 -5.00 -0.22
N PRO A 175 -16.54 -4.07 -0.12
CA PRO A 175 -17.67 -4.01 -1.04
C PRO A 175 -17.26 -3.73 -2.50
N ARG A 176 -16.07 -3.15 -2.72
CA ARG A 176 -15.50 -2.92 -4.06
C ARG A 176 -14.99 -4.23 -4.66
N PRO A 177 -15.14 -4.43 -5.97
CA PRO A 177 -14.43 -5.49 -6.66
C PRO A 177 -12.92 -5.24 -6.58
N MET A 178 -12.14 -6.32 -6.45
CA MET A 178 -10.69 -6.25 -6.55
C MET A 178 -10.25 -5.82 -7.97
N ASP A 179 -9.03 -5.30 -8.08
CA ASP A 179 -8.40 -5.02 -9.38
C ASP A 179 -6.90 -5.32 -9.28
N LEU A 180 -6.56 -6.59 -9.54
CA LEU A 180 -5.23 -7.14 -9.35
C LEU A 180 -4.30 -6.91 -10.54
N ARG A 181 -4.80 -6.40 -11.68
CA ARG A 181 -4.02 -6.24 -12.92
C ARG A 181 -2.70 -5.51 -12.71
N LYS A 182 -2.70 -4.48 -11.85
CA LYS A 182 -1.48 -3.74 -11.50
C LYS A 182 -0.47 -4.63 -10.77
N PHE A 183 -0.93 -5.45 -9.84
CA PHE A 183 -0.09 -6.25 -8.96
C PHE A 183 0.44 -7.50 -9.66
N VAL A 184 -0.38 -8.13 -10.49
CA VAL A 184 0.02 -9.18 -11.45
C VAL A 184 1.13 -8.63 -12.36
N LYS A 185 0.94 -7.45 -12.94
CA LYS A 185 1.98 -6.83 -13.77
C LYS A 185 3.27 -6.51 -13.00
N LYS A 186 3.17 -6.07 -11.74
CA LYS A 186 4.36 -5.90 -10.85
C LYS A 186 5.07 -7.24 -10.62
N TYR A 187 4.30 -8.32 -10.46
CA TYR A 187 4.80 -9.67 -10.25
C TYR A 187 5.55 -10.20 -11.49
N GLU A 188 4.91 -10.15 -12.66
CA GLU A 188 5.47 -10.56 -13.95
C GLU A 188 6.76 -9.80 -14.30
N TRP A 189 6.82 -8.52 -13.95
CA TRP A 189 7.99 -7.66 -14.20
C TRP A 189 9.09 -7.79 -13.14
N ASP A 190 8.98 -8.77 -12.24
CA ASP A 190 9.94 -9.03 -11.16
C ASP A 190 10.16 -7.80 -10.24
N ILE A 191 9.20 -6.86 -10.20
CA ILE A 191 9.37 -5.58 -9.49
C ILE A 191 9.64 -5.80 -8.00
N TYR A 192 8.98 -6.80 -7.40
CA TYR A 192 9.12 -7.12 -5.99
C TYR A 192 10.54 -7.56 -5.59
N ASN A 193 11.29 -8.19 -6.49
CA ASN A 193 12.66 -8.65 -6.25
C ASN A 193 13.75 -7.66 -6.67
N ARG A 194 13.41 -6.56 -7.35
CA ARG A 194 14.42 -5.61 -7.86
C ARG A 194 15.24 -4.98 -6.75
N ASN A 195 14.67 -4.84 -5.54
CA ASN A 195 15.37 -4.30 -4.39
C ASN A 195 15.94 -5.43 -3.51
N PRO A 196 17.28 -5.58 -3.42
CA PRO A 196 17.91 -6.63 -2.62
C PRO A 196 17.56 -6.58 -1.13
N LEU A 197 17.28 -5.40 -0.57
CA LEU A 197 16.90 -5.26 0.84
C LEU A 197 15.55 -5.92 1.13
N TRP A 198 14.69 -5.99 0.10
CA TRP A 198 13.34 -6.51 0.23
C TRP A 198 13.25 -8.00 -0.02
N ARG A 199 14.20 -8.59 -0.77
CA ARG A 199 14.24 -10.03 -1.09
C ARG A 199 14.08 -10.94 0.11
N LYS A 200 14.64 -10.58 1.26
CA LYS A 200 14.50 -11.36 2.50
C LYS A 200 13.05 -11.52 3.00
N TYR A 201 12.16 -10.62 2.57
CA TYR A 201 10.72 -10.66 2.87
C TYR A 201 9.90 -11.33 1.77
N GLN A 202 10.52 -11.88 0.72
CA GLN A 202 9.85 -12.68 -0.31
C GLN A 202 10.22 -14.14 -0.04
N THR A 203 9.41 -14.84 0.74
CA THR A 203 9.74 -16.21 1.18
C THR A 203 9.37 -17.28 0.18
N THR A 204 8.39 -17.01 -0.69
CA THR A 204 7.89 -18.00 -1.66
C THR A 204 7.81 -17.48 -3.09
N TYR A 205 8.18 -16.22 -3.33
CA TYR A 205 8.18 -15.67 -4.69
C TYR A 205 9.12 -16.48 -5.60
N SER A 206 8.60 -16.92 -6.74
CA SER A 206 9.37 -17.33 -7.89
C SER A 206 8.94 -16.53 -9.11
N LYS A 207 9.89 -16.15 -9.98
CA LYS A 207 9.56 -15.49 -11.25
C LYS A 207 8.79 -16.45 -12.18
N ASP A 208 8.98 -17.74 -11.98
CA ASP A 208 8.41 -18.80 -12.82
C ASP A 208 7.04 -19.30 -12.29
N SER A 209 6.61 -18.87 -11.10
CA SER A 209 5.28 -19.21 -10.58
C SER A 209 4.20 -18.26 -11.09
N GLU A 210 3.00 -18.78 -11.27
CA GLU A 210 1.84 -17.96 -11.62
C GLU A 210 1.23 -17.33 -10.36
N PRO A 211 0.94 -16.02 -10.36
CA PRO A 211 0.28 -15.39 -9.24
C PRO A 211 -1.19 -15.82 -9.15
N SER A 212 -1.66 -16.07 -7.93
CA SER A 212 -3.04 -16.40 -7.60
C SER A 212 -3.75 -15.23 -6.93
N GLN A 213 -5.08 -15.19 -7.04
CA GLN A 213 -5.90 -14.17 -6.38
C GLN A 213 -6.04 -14.46 -4.87
N PRO A 214 -6.03 -13.44 -3.99
CA PRO A 214 -6.55 -13.58 -2.64
C PRO A 214 -8.06 -13.86 -2.69
N ARG A 215 -8.61 -14.44 -1.62
CA ARG A 215 -10.06 -14.62 -1.50
C ARG A 215 -10.73 -13.25 -1.33
N HIS A 216 -11.99 -13.14 -1.69
CA HIS A 216 -12.74 -11.89 -1.57
C HIS A 216 -14.13 -12.13 -1.02
N ILE A 217 -14.48 -11.48 0.08
CA ILE A 217 -15.86 -11.34 0.53
C ILE A 217 -16.31 -9.95 0.11
N ARG A 218 -17.22 -9.88 -0.87
CA ARG A 218 -17.73 -8.61 -1.38
C ARG A 218 -18.85 -8.06 -0.49
N ALA A 219 -18.50 -7.72 0.75
CA ALA A 219 -19.42 -7.22 1.75
C ALA A 219 -18.84 -6.02 2.51
N PHE A 220 -19.71 -5.31 3.20
CA PHE A 220 -19.30 -4.37 4.25
C PHE A 220 -18.89 -5.15 5.50
N PHE A 221 -17.96 -4.57 6.27
CA PHE A 221 -17.53 -5.12 7.54
C PHE A 221 -18.44 -4.63 8.67
N ASP A 222 -19.73 -4.98 8.56
CA ASP A 222 -20.82 -4.46 9.40
C ASP A 222 -21.14 -5.37 10.60
N PRO A 223 -21.78 -4.84 11.66
CA PRO A 223 -21.99 -5.54 12.92
C PRO A 223 -22.58 -6.95 12.78
N PRO A 224 -23.67 -7.21 12.03
CA PRO A 224 -24.22 -8.57 11.99
C PRO A 224 -23.20 -9.61 11.51
N LEU A 225 -22.43 -9.29 10.47
CA LEU A 225 -21.38 -10.18 9.96
C LEU A 225 -20.26 -10.38 10.99
N THR A 226 -19.80 -9.30 11.64
CA THR A 226 -18.71 -9.37 12.62
C THR A 226 -19.13 -10.05 13.91
N ASP A 227 -20.34 -9.78 14.40
CA ASP A 227 -20.85 -10.26 15.68
C ASP A 227 -21.12 -11.78 15.58
N TRP A 228 -21.66 -12.25 14.45
CA TRP A 228 -21.77 -13.68 14.17
C TRP A 228 -20.41 -14.37 14.11
N ALA A 229 -19.45 -13.79 13.38
CA ALA A 229 -18.11 -14.36 13.28
C ALA A 229 -17.37 -14.37 14.63
N ALA A 230 -17.62 -13.38 15.50
CA ALA A 230 -17.03 -13.31 16.83
C ALA A 230 -17.64 -14.36 17.76
N ALA A 231 -18.97 -14.56 17.73
CA ALA A 231 -19.64 -15.63 18.47
C ALA A 231 -19.11 -17.02 18.08
N ILE A 232 -18.88 -17.24 16.78
CA ILE A 232 -18.25 -18.49 16.29
C ILE A 232 -16.81 -18.63 16.78
N SER A 233 -16.03 -17.53 16.77
CA SER A 233 -14.65 -17.53 17.28
C SER A 233 -14.57 -17.88 18.77
N ARG A 234 -15.59 -17.49 19.56
CA ARG A 234 -15.71 -17.84 20.98
C ARG A 234 -16.28 -19.25 21.23
N GLY A 235 -16.70 -19.95 20.18
CA GLY A 235 -17.32 -21.28 20.28
C GLY A 235 -18.76 -21.25 20.83
N GLU A 236 -19.41 -20.08 20.84
CA GLU A 236 -20.80 -19.90 21.28
C GLU A 236 -21.79 -20.38 20.21
N GLU A 237 -21.40 -20.31 18.94
CA GLU A 237 -22.18 -20.70 17.79
C GLU A 237 -21.34 -21.46 16.75
N THR A 238 -22.01 -22.08 15.79
CA THR A 238 -21.35 -22.64 14.61
C THR A 238 -21.77 -21.89 13.35
N ALA A 239 -20.86 -21.80 12.36
CA ALA A 239 -21.18 -21.17 11.07
C ALA A 239 -22.41 -21.80 10.41
N ALA A 240 -22.57 -23.12 10.54
CA ALA A 240 -23.74 -23.85 10.02
C ALA A 240 -25.04 -23.42 10.71
N ASN A 241 -25.04 -23.28 12.05
CA ASN A 241 -26.22 -22.82 12.79
C ASN A 241 -26.60 -21.38 12.42
N VAL A 242 -25.62 -20.49 12.31
CA VAL A 242 -25.90 -19.11 11.91
C VAL A 242 -26.43 -19.05 10.47
N ALA A 243 -25.86 -19.85 9.56
CA ALA A 243 -26.24 -19.86 8.14
C ALA A 243 -27.52 -20.65 7.83
N CYS A 244 -27.98 -21.52 8.74
CA CYS A 244 -29.26 -22.22 8.58
C CYS A 244 -30.47 -21.33 8.94
N VAL A 245 -30.26 -20.23 9.66
CA VAL A 245 -31.31 -19.23 9.91
C VAL A 245 -31.57 -18.45 8.63
N GLU A 246 -32.78 -18.61 8.07
CA GLU A 246 -33.19 -17.98 6.80
C GLU A 246 -33.01 -16.45 6.82
N ALA A 247 -33.33 -15.79 7.93
CA ALA A 247 -33.18 -14.35 8.08
C ALA A 247 -31.72 -13.88 7.98
N ASN A 248 -30.76 -14.65 8.50
CA ASN A 248 -29.34 -14.30 8.45
C ASN A 248 -28.81 -14.43 7.02
N ARG A 249 -29.20 -15.50 6.32
CA ARG A 249 -28.86 -15.70 4.91
C ARG A 249 -29.45 -14.59 4.03
N ALA A 250 -30.74 -14.30 4.21
CA ALA A 250 -31.40 -13.23 3.47
C ALA A 250 -30.73 -11.86 3.71
N TRP A 251 -30.35 -11.56 4.95
CA TRP A 251 -29.59 -10.36 5.27
C TRP A 251 -28.24 -10.32 4.53
N PHE A 252 -27.50 -11.43 4.51
CA PHE A 252 -26.20 -11.51 3.83
C PHE A 252 -26.33 -11.33 2.32
N ASP A 253 -27.30 -12.01 1.70
CA ASP A 253 -27.58 -11.89 0.26
C ASP A 253 -27.93 -10.45 -0.12
N GLU A 254 -28.78 -9.77 0.68
CA GLU A 254 -29.10 -8.36 0.48
C GLU A 254 -27.86 -7.45 0.61
N HIS A 255 -26.97 -7.75 1.55
CA HIS A 255 -25.73 -6.99 1.76
C HIS A 255 -24.72 -7.20 0.63
N LEU A 256 -24.59 -8.42 0.10
CA LEU A 256 -23.80 -8.70 -1.09
C LEU A 256 -24.35 -7.93 -2.29
N ASP A 257 -25.67 -7.93 -2.48
CA ASP A 257 -26.33 -7.19 -3.55
C ASP A 257 -26.16 -5.68 -3.41
N LYS A 258 -26.25 -5.17 -2.18
CA LYS A 258 -25.94 -3.77 -1.88
C LYS A 258 -24.51 -3.44 -2.27
N ALA A 259 -23.52 -4.23 -1.83
CA ALA A 259 -22.12 -4.06 -2.22
C ALA A 259 -21.91 -4.15 -3.74
N LYS A 260 -22.71 -4.97 -4.44
CA LYS A 260 -22.71 -5.09 -5.90
C LYS A 260 -23.18 -3.81 -6.60
N ARG A 261 -24.24 -3.19 -6.10
CA ARG A 261 -24.88 -1.99 -6.69
C ARG A 261 -24.16 -0.68 -6.37
N ILE A 262 -23.38 -0.66 -5.30
CA ILE A 262 -22.76 0.54 -4.76
C ILE A 262 -21.74 1.13 -5.76
N LYS A 263 -22.00 2.37 -6.20
CA LYS A 263 -21.16 3.19 -7.08
C LYS A 263 -20.20 4.07 -6.30
N TRP A 264 -18.93 3.74 -6.41
CA TRP A 264 -17.86 4.42 -5.69
C TRP A 264 -17.46 5.73 -6.39
N MET A 265 -17.59 6.83 -5.66
CA MET A 265 -17.08 8.14 -6.04
C MET A 265 -15.75 8.43 -5.34
N ARG A 266 -15.12 9.53 -5.74
CA ARG A 266 -13.82 9.99 -5.21
C ARG A 266 -13.82 10.26 -3.69
N GLN A 267 -15.00 10.40 -3.08
CA GLN A 267 -15.19 10.74 -1.66
C GLN A 267 -15.86 9.62 -0.84
N GLY A 268 -16.09 8.43 -1.41
CA GLY A 268 -16.85 7.35 -0.78
C GLY A 268 -17.88 6.75 -1.73
N HIS A 269 -19.07 6.40 -1.24
CA HIS A 269 -20.18 5.87 -2.04
C HIS A 269 -21.28 6.94 -2.28
N GLU A 270 -22.16 6.78 -3.29
CA GLU A 270 -23.28 7.67 -3.60
C GLU A 270 -24.20 8.00 -2.40
N GLU A 271 -24.57 7.02 -1.57
CA GLU A 271 -25.36 7.22 -0.34
C GLU A 271 -24.67 8.18 0.67
N PHE A 272 -23.36 8.39 0.55
CA PHE A 272 -22.57 9.22 1.47
C PHE A 272 -22.53 10.70 1.08
N CYS A 273 -22.57 11.01 -0.23
CA CYS A 273 -22.41 12.37 -0.72
C CYS A 273 -23.60 13.28 -0.37
N GLU A 274 -24.78 12.73 -0.09
CA GLU A 274 -25.95 13.50 0.33
C GLU A 274 -25.77 14.16 1.72
N LEU A 275 -24.83 13.70 2.54
CA LEU A 275 -24.54 14.22 3.88
C LEU A 275 -23.36 15.21 3.94
N SER A 276 -22.64 15.43 2.84
CA SER A 276 -21.39 16.19 2.85
C SER A 276 -21.32 17.30 1.80
N ASN A 277 -22.02 18.42 2.04
CA ASN A 277 -21.97 19.62 1.20
C ASN A 277 -20.69 20.49 1.34
N ASN A 278 -19.55 19.90 1.68
CA ASN A 278 -18.26 20.60 1.56
C ASN A 278 -17.08 19.67 1.79
N CYS A 279 -16.34 19.31 0.72
CA CYS A 279 -14.87 19.36 0.73
C CYS A 279 -14.26 19.03 -0.63
N THR A 280 -13.08 19.59 -0.85
CA THR A 280 -12.34 19.68 -2.12
C THR A 280 -11.65 18.38 -2.55
N THR A 281 -11.40 18.29 -3.85
CA THR A 281 -10.86 17.16 -4.62
C THR A 281 -9.42 16.76 -4.23
N ASP A 282 -9.24 15.58 -3.63
CA ASP A 282 -7.91 14.96 -3.41
C ASP A 282 -7.47 14.15 -4.64
N ASP A 283 -6.42 14.60 -5.33
CA ASP A 283 -5.87 13.96 -6.53
C ASP A 283 -5.06 12.71 -6.16
N THR A 284 -5.66 11.53 -6.36
CA THR A 284 -4.91 10.28 -6.43
C THR A 284 -4.05 10.30 -7.70
N SER A 285 -2.77 10.65 -7.58
CA SER A 285 -1.86 10.61 -8.73
C SER A 285 -1.57 9.15 -9.13
N THR A 286 -1.79 8.83 -10.40
CA THR A 286 -1.53 7.52 -11.01
C THR A 286 -0.09 7.34 -11.49
N ASP A 287 0.81 8.28 -11.18
CA ASP A 287 2.23 8.19 -11.54
C ASP A 287 2.96 7.23 -10.61
N ASP A 288 3.04 5.96 -10.99
CA ASP A 288 3.94 4.98 -10.38
C ASP A 288 5.34 5.08 -11.04
N PRO A 289 6.39 5.52 -10.33
CA PRO A 289 7.73 5.64 -10.86
C PRO A 289 8.35 4.28 -11.20
N ASP A 290 7.83 3.18 -10.63
CA ASP A 290 8.44 1.86 -10.70
C ASP A 290 7.91 1.00 -11.85
N LEU A 291 6.81 1.40 -12.50
CA LEU A 291 6.38 0.82 -13.77
C LEU A 291 7.20 1.41 -14.93
N PRO A 292 8.01 0.61 -15.65
CA PRO A 292 8.61 1.02 -16.91
C PRO A 292 7.55 1.19 -18.01
N GLY A 293 7.66 2.28 -18.79
CA GLY A 293 7.04 2.42 -20.11
C GLY A 293 5.50 2.38 -20.19
N ARG A 294 4.86 3.55 -20.30
CA ARG A 294 3.68 3.69 -21.17
C ARG A 294 4.05 4.63 -22.31
N LYS A 295 3.98 4.16 -23.55
CA LYS A 295 4.17 4.96 -24.76
C LYS A 295 3.08 6.05 -24.84
N THR A 296 3.53 7.23 -25.25
CA THR A 296 2.83 8.39 -25.84
C THR A 296 1.82 9.21 -25.02
N ALA A 297 2.27 10.44 -24.73
CA ALA A 297 1.61 11.74 -24.94
C ALA A 297 0.15 11.94 -24.50
N THR A 298 -0.06 12.80 -23.49
CA THR A 298 -1.06 13.87 -23.58
C THR A 298 -0.67 15.04 -22.67
N LYS A 299 -0.91 16.26 -23.17
CA LYS A 299 -0.59 17.58 -22.61
C LYS A 299 -1.02 17.76 -21.13
N PRO A 300 -0.48 18.78 -20.41
CA PRO A 300 -0.90 19.11 -19.06
C PRO A 300 -2.30 19.76 -19.11
N GLY A 301 -3.32 18.94 -18.94
CA GLY A 301 -4.69 19.32 -18.66
C GLY A 301 -5.30 18.14 -17.94
N ALA A 302 -5.98 18.40 -16.81
CA ALA A 302 -6.56 17.43 -15.89
C ALA A 302 -6.79 16.04 -16.52
N VAL A 303 -5.98 15.06 -16.11
CA VAL A 303 -6.21 13.66 -16.45
C VAL A 303 -7.51 13.28 -15.77
N LYS A 304 -8.63 13.44 -16.50
CA LYS A 304 -9.92 12.86 -16.13
C LYS A 304 -9.67 11.38 -15.86
N PHE A 305 -10.24 10.87 -14.78
CA PHE A 305 -10.34 9.43 -14.50
C PHE A 305 -10.96 8.77 -15.75
N LYS A 306 -10.14 8.25 -16.66
CA LYS A 306 -10.62 7.26 -17.61
C LYS A 306 -10.70 5.99 -16.80
N GLN A 307 -11.93 5.52 -16.54
CA GLN A 307 -12.13 4.13 -16.19
C GLN A 307 -11.31 3.27 -17.17
N PRO A 308 -10.63 2.22 -16.70
CA PRO A 308 -9.92 1.32 -17.59
C PRO A 308 -10.88 0.92 -18.72
N ALA A 309 -10.39 0.92 -19.96
CA ALA A 309 -11.21 0.72 -21.16
C ALA A 309 -11.99 -0.60 -21.16
N THR A 310 -11.59 -1.53 -20.29
CA THR A 310 -12.31 -2.75 -19.97
C THR A 310 -12.56 -2.81 -18.45
N PRO A 311 -13.74 -3.30 -18.02
CA PRO A 311 -13.99 -3.61 -16.61
C PRO A 311 -12.89 -4.55 -16.08
N PRO A 312 -12.57 -4.49 -14.77
CA PRO A 312 -11.68 -5.49 -14.18
C PRO A 312 -12.24 -6.89 -14.45
N PRO A 313 -11.36 -7.90 -14.65
CA PRO A 313 -11.82 -9.27 -14.77
C PRO A 313 -12.63 -9.65 -13.53
N GLU A 314 -13.60 -10.52 -13.70
CA GLU A 314 -14.37 -11.06 -12.59
C GLU A 314 -13.44 -11.97 -11.78
N TYR A 315 -13.25 -11.62 -10.52
CA TYR A 315 -12.46 -12.39 -9.56
C TYR A 315 -13.42 -13.23 -8.71
N ASP A 316 -12.99 -14.42 -8.30
CA ASP A 316 -13.84 -15.28 -7.48
C ASP A 316 -14.11 -14.60 -6.14
N SER A 317 -15.39 -14.60 -5.74
CA SER A 317 -15.84 -14.08 -4.46
C SER A 317 -16.54 -15.16 -3.66
N ILE A 318 -16.32 -15.16 -2.35
CA ILE A 318 -17.12 -15.93 -1.40
C ILE A 318 -18.47 -15.21 -1.28
N ASP A 319 -19.51 -15.87 -1.78
CA ASP A 319 -20.89 -15.39 -1.79
C ASP A 319 -21.81 -16.21 -0.88
N ASP A 320 -21.30 -17.22 -0.20
CA ASP A 320 -22.04 -18.00 0.78
C ASP A 320 -21.71 -17.57 2.23
N LEU A 321 -22.76 -17.36 3.02
CA LEU A 321 -22.64 -16.88 4.41
C LEU A 321 -21.83 -17.84 5.28
N GLU A 322 -22.01 -19.15 5.12
CA GLU A 322 -21.33 -20.14 5.95
C GLU A 322 -19.81 -20.11 5.76
N THR A 323 -19.33 -20.08 4.52
CA THR A 323 -17.89 -19.98 4.23
C THR A 323 -17.35 -18.63 4.62
N ALA A 324 -18.09 -17.54 4.40
CA ALA A 324 -17.69 -16.21 4.86
C ALA A 324 -17.46 -16.18 6.38
N LEU A 325 -18.40 -16.74 7.15
CA LEU A 325 -18.28 -16.84 8.60
C LEU A 325 -17.13 -17.76 9.05
N LYS A 326 -16.96 -18.92 8.42
CA LYS A 326 -15.82 -19.82 8.71
C LYS A 326 -14.49 -19.12 8.49
N VAL A 327 -14.35 -18.42 7.37
CA VAL A 327 -13.13 -17.69 7.03
C VAL A 327 -12.86 -16.57 8.04
N LEU A 328 -13.87 -15.79 8.42
CA LEU A 328 -13.70 -14.73 9.41
C LEU A 328 -13.37 -15.28 10.82
N ALA A 329 -14.06 -16.33 11.23
CA ALA A 329 -13.90 -16.91 12.56
C ALA A 329 -12.59 -17.70 12.73
N ASP A 330 -12.08 -18.32 11.67
CA ASP A 330 -10.82 -19.09 11.69
C ASP A 330 -9.59 -18.24 11.34
N ALA A 331 -9.74 -16.93 11.11
CA ALA A 331 -8.61 -16.06 10.76
C ALA A 331 -7.53 -16.01 11.84
N SER A 332 -6.25 -15.95 11.42
CA SER A 332 -5.13 -15.73 12.34
C SER A 332 -5.08 -14.29 12.86
N ILE A 333 -5.42 -13.32 12.01
CA ILE A 333 -5.37 -11.89 12.31
C ILE A 333 -6.34 -11.09 11.42
N VAL A 334 -6.80 -9.97 11.95
CA VAL A 334 -7.60 -8.98 11.20
C VAL A 334 -6.78 -7.72 10.97
N VAL A 335 -6.68 -7.27 9.71
CA VAL A 335 -5.85 -6.12 9.35
C VAL A 335 -6.61 -5.09 8.52
N GLY A 336 -6.12 -3.85 8.52
CA GLY A 336 -6.67 -2.79 7.68
C GLY A 336 -5.67 -1.67 7.41
N LEU A 337 -5.31 -1.47 6.15
CA LEU A 337 -4.42 -0.38 5.73
C LEU A 337 -5.24 0.79 5.17
N HIS A 338 -5.37 1.87 5.94
CA HIS A 338 -6.20 3.03 5.60
C HIS A 338 -7.69 2.67 5.47
N SER A 339 -8.15 1.78 6.36
CA SER A 339 -9.49 1.18 6.42
C SER A 339 -10.49 2.05 7.19
N ASP A 340 -10.48 3.36 7.00
CA ASP A 340 -11.03 4.33 7.97
C ASP A 340 -12.43 4.05 8.53
N GLN A 341 -13.45 3.88 7.66
CA GLN A 341 -14.82 3.64 8.11
C GLN A 341 -14.96 2.31 8.87
N ALA A 342 -14.13 1.32 8.54
CA ALA A 342 -14.11 0.02 9.19
C ALA A 342 -13.08 -0.04 10.34
N THR A 343 -12.25 0.99 10.56
CA THR A 343 -11.08 0.90 11.45
C THR A 343 -11.47 0.56 12.88
N GLU A 344 -12.45 1.26 13.43
CA GLU A 344 -12.95 0.96 14.77
C GLU A 344 -13.58 -0.43 14.83
N ARG A 345 -14.38 -0.80 13.81
CA ARG A 345 -15.05 -2.10 13.75
C ARG A 345 -14.06 -3.27 13.64
N ILE A 346 -12.93 -3.09 12.97
CA ILE A 346 -11.82 -4.07 12.95
C ILE A 346 -11.31 -4.30 14.38
N VAL A 347 -11.06 -3.22 15.12
CA VAL A 347 -10.57 -3.31 16.50
C VAL A 347 -11.60 -3.99 17.39
N ASP A 348 -12.87 -3.56 17.32
CA ASP A 348 -13.95 -4.13 18.14
C ASP A 348 -14.14 -5.62 17.86
N PHE A 349 -14.25 -6.00 16.58
CA PHE A 349 -14.37 -7.40 16.18
C PHE A 349 -13.19 -8.25 16.64
N ALA A 350 -11.96 -7.77 16.46
CA ALA A 350 -10.77 -8.54 16.83
C ALA A 350 -10.68 -8.75 18.34
N LEU A 351 -10.97 -7.71 19.15
CA LEU A 351 -11.04 -7.82 20.60
C LEU A 351 -12.13 -8.81 21.04
N GLU A 352 -13.31 -8.70 20.43
CA GLU A 352 -14.46 -9.55 20.74
C GLU A 352 -14.23 -11.03 20.32
N ALA A 353 -13.54 -11.26 19.20
CA ALA A 353 -13.18 -12.58 18.70
C ALA A 353 -11.92 -13.16 19.38
N GLY A 354 -11.25 -12.41 20.26
CA GLY A 354 -10.00 -12.83 20.90
C GLY A 354 -8.82 -12.97 19.93
N LYS A 355 -8.83 -12.23 18.82
CA LYS A 355 -7.81 -12.28 17.76
C LYS A 355 -6.90 -11.06 17.81
N PRO A 356 -5.61 -11.19 17.42
CA PRO A 356 -4.80 -10.00 17.19
C PRO A 356 -5.34 -9.20 16.01
N PHE A 357 -4.96 -7.91 15.96
CA PHE A 357 -5.23 -7.05 14.81
C PHE A 357 -4.08 -6.10 14.56
N ALA A 358 -4.03 -5.56 13.34
CA ALA A 358 -3.19 -4.43 12.99
C ALA A 358 -3.92 -3.50 12.01
N VAL A 359 -4.10 -2.23 12.39
CA VAL A 359 -4.74 -1.22 11.55
C VAL A 359 -3.86 0.01 11.37
N VAL A 360 -3.96 0.66 10.22
CA VAL A 360 -3.38 1.97 9.97
C VAL A 360 -4.52 2.93 9.68
N PRO A 361 -4.98 3.71 10.68
CA PRO A 361 -6.03 4.70 10.48
C PRO A 361 -5.53 5.86 9.61
N CYS A 362 -6.39 6.51 8.81
CA CYS A 362 -6.03 7.72 8.07
C CYS A 362 -7.04 8.89 8.18
N CYS A 363 -8.33 8.63 8.35
CA CYS A 363 -9.39 9.64 8.57
C CYS A 363 -10.26 9.30 9.79
N VAL A 364 -10.70 10.35 10.49
CA VAL A 364 -11.49 10.24 11.74
C VAL A 364 -12.98 9.99 11.48
N TYR A 365 -13.51 10.44 10.34
CA TYR A 365 -14.94 10.35 10.01
C TYR A 365 -15.88 10.88 11.12
N GLN A 366 -15.54 12.02 11.74
CA GLN A 366 -16.32 12.64 12.84
C GLN A 366 -17.82 12.73 12.55
N LYS A 367 -18.23 13.05 11.32
CA LYS A 367 -19.66 13.14 10.96
C LYS A 367 -20.41 11.80 11.00
N CYS A 368 -19.70 10.71 10.78
CA CYS A 368 -20.25 9.35 10.78
C CYS A 368 -20.22 8.73 12.17
N PHE A 369 -19.32 9.22 13.02
CA PHE A 369 -19.10 8.74 14.37
C PHE A 369 -19.11 9.91 15.35
N PRO A 370 -20.21 10.69 15.42
CA PRO A 370 -20.29 11.89 16.25
C PRO A 370 -20.23 11.58 17.75
N ASP A 371 -20.50 10.32 18.12
CA ASP A 371 -20.58 9.87 19.50
C ASP A 371 -19.24 9.35 20.06
N ARG A 372 -18.18 9.28 19.24
CA ARG A 372 -16.85 8.86 19.71
C ARG A 372 -16.33 9.85 20.75
N LYS A 373 -16.06 9.33 21.95
CA LYS A 373 -15.56 10.09 23.09
C LYS A 373 -14.35 9.39 23.70
N LEU A 374 -13.35 10.19 24.08
CA LEU A 374 -12.25 9.76 24.92
C LEU A 374 -12.74 9.48 26.35
N SER A 375 -11.89 8.85 27.15
CA SER A 375 -12.16 8.51 28.55
C SER A 375 -12.44 9.75 29.44
N ASP A 376 -11.94 10.91 29.04
CA ASP A 376 -12.20 12.20 29.70
C ASP A 376 -13.47 12.92 29.19
N GLY A 377 -14.21 12.31 28.25
CA GLY A 377 -15.44 12.84 27.68
C GLY A 377 -15.26 13.76 26.46
N ARG A 378 -14.03 14.07 26.04
CA ARG A 378 -13.78 14.85 24.82
C ARG A 378 -14.19 14.10 23.56
N LEU A 379 -14.76 14.81 22.59
CA LEU A 379 -15.09 14.25 21.28
C LEU A 379 -13.84 13.98 20.45
N VAL A 380 -13.85 12.89 19.69
CA VAL A 380 -12.74 12.49 18.81
C VAL A 380 -12.86 13.19 17.46
N ASN A 381 -12.10 14.27 17.26
CA ASN A 381 -12.19 15.13 16.06
C ASN A 381 -10.89 15.15 15.24
N THR A 382 -9.76 14.85 15.89
CA THR A 382 -8.44 14.86 15.28
C THR A 382 -7.90 13.43 15.12
N TYR A 383 -6.87 13.31 14.28
CA TYR A 383 -6.21 12.03 14.06
C TYR A 383 -5.57 11.49 15.34
N ASP A 384 -4.90 12.35 16.11
CA ASP A 384 -4.18 11.94 17.31
C ASP A 384 -5.18 11.49 18.39
N GLU A 385 -6.31 12.20 18.54
CA GLU A 385 -7.42 11.77 19.41
C GLU A 385 -8.01 10.44 18.94
N PHE A 386 -8.05 10.16 17.64
CA PHE A 386 -8.56 8.87 17.14
C PHE A 386 -7.61 7.73 17.46
N ILE A 387 -6.29 7.96 17.36
CA ILE A 387 -5.29 6.98 17.81
C ILE A 387 -5.42 6.74 19.32
N GLU A 388 -5.53 7.80 20.12
CA GLU A 388 -5.74 7.73 21.57
C GLU A 388 -7.01 6.94 21.92
N TYR A 389 -8.12 7.24 21.24
CA TYR A 389 -9.38 6.52 21.38
C TYR A 389 -9.24 5.02 21.12
N LEU A 390 -8.59 4.63 20.02
CA LEU A 390 -8.38 3.21 19.71
C LEU A 390 -7.50 2.53 20.76
N CYS A 391 -6.43 3.20 21.22
CA CYS A 391 -5.55 2.66 22.26
C CYS A 391 -6.26 2.51 23.62
N SER A 392 -7.29 3.31 23.89
CA SER A 392 -8.06 3.23 25.14
C SER A 392 -8.95 1.99 25.24
N LYS A 393 -9.22 1.29 24.12
CA LYS A 393 -10.12 0.13 24.07
C LYS A 393 -9.53 -1.13 24.75
N ASP A 394 -8.20 -1.30 24.75
CA ASP A 394 -7.53 -2.41 25.43
C ASP A 394 -6.09 -2.03 25.80
N PRO A 395 -5.62 -2.30 27.04
CA PRO A 395 -4.29 -1.90 27.50
C PRO A 395 -3.12 -2.59 26.77
N ARG A 396 -3.38 -3.67 26.02
CA ARG A 396 -2.37 -4.39 25.21
C ARG A 396 -2.11 -3.70 23.87
N ILE A 397 -2.95 -2.74 23.47
CA ILE A 397 -2.80 -2.05 22.18
C ILE A 397 -1.53 -1.20 22.19
N GLN A 398 -0.74 -1.36 21.13
CA GLN A 398 0.49 -0.64 20.89
C GLN A 398 0.39 0.19 19.61
N THR A 399 1.30 1.15 19.49
CA THR A 399 1.44 1.94 18.27
C THR A 399 2.86 1.89 17.73
N GLN A 400 2.99 1.91 16.40
CA GLN A 400 4.29 1.97 15.73
C GLN A 400 4.20 2.85 14.49
N GLN A 401 5.17 3.76 14.35
CA GLN A 401 5.30 4.54 13.12
C GLN A 401 5.93 3.70 11.99
N LEU A 402 5.26 3.66 10.85
CA LEU A 402 5.68 2.93 9.66
C LEU A 402 6.46 3.83 8.68
N GLY A 403 7.37 3.22 7.92
CA GLY A 403 8.29 3.91 7.02
C GLY A 403 7.70 4.40 5.69
N PHE A 404 6.56 5.07 5.69
CA PHE A 404 5.98 5.73 4.51
C PHE A 404 5.36 7.09 4.84
N ASP A 405 5.13 7.92 3.82
CA ASP A 405 4.59 9.28 3.97
C ASP A 405 3.07 9.29 4.24
N GLY A 406 2.60 10.30 4.96
CA GLY A 406 1.17 10.49 5.27
C GLY A 406 0.79 9.90 6.63
N ARG A 407 -0.41 9.35 6.73
CA ARG A 407 -0.91 8.69 7.95
C ARG A 407 -0.27 7.31 8.07
N ASN A 408 0.72 7.20 8.95
CA ASN A 408 1.64 6.07 8.96
C ASN A 408 1.77 5.41 10.34
N VAL A 409 0.88 5.72 11.28
CA VAL A 409 0.86 5.04 12.59
C VAL A 409 0.03 3.77 12.48
N ALA A 410 0.66 2.63 12.74
CA ALA A 410 -0.03 1.37 12.98
C ALA A 410 -0.50 1.32 14.43
N VAL A 411 -1.74 0.87 14.64
CA VAL A 411 -2.34 0.53 15.93
C VAL A 411 -2.60 -0.96 15.91
N PHE A 412 -2.06 -1.71 16.88
CA PHE A 412 -2.06 -3.17 16.81
C PHE A 412 -1.93 -3.82 18.18
N ILE A 413 -2.28 -5.10 18.28
CA ILE A 413 -1.95 -5.94 19.44
C ILE A 413 -0.87 -6.94 19.01
N PRO A 414 0.29 -6.99 19.68
CA PRO A 414 1.29 -8.02 19.40
C PRO A 414 0.80 -9.41 19.86
N THR A 415 1.29 -10.46 19.24
CA THR A 415 1.08 -11.82 19.77
C THR A 415 1.72 -11.92 21.16
N PRO A 416 1.12 -12.68 22.11
CA PRO A 416 1.78 -13.01 23.35
C PRO A 416 3.13 -13.67 22.99
N MET A 417 4.23 -13.16 23.55
CA MET A 417 5.52 -13.85 23.41
C MET A 417 5.37 -15.21 24.08
N GLU A 418 5.61 -16.30 23.32
CA GLU A 418 5.74 -17.65 23.87
C GLU A 418 6.89 -17.76 24.88
#